data_AF-T1BA80-F1
#
_entry.id   AF-T1BA80-F1
#
_cell.length_a   1.000
_cell.length_b   1.000
_cell.length_c   1.000
_cell.angle_alpha   90.00
_cell.angle_beta   90.00
_cell.angle_gamma   90.00
#
_symmetry.space_group_name_H-M   'P 1'
#
loop_
_entity.id
_entity.type
_entity.pdbx_description
1 polymer ?
#
loop_
_entity_poly.entity_id
_entity_poly.type
_entity_poly.pdbx_seq_one_letter_code
_entity_poly.pdbx_strand_id
1 'polypeptide(L)'
;LVVGAGPYRIGSSVEFDWSTMNLVDGLRAEGVPGVALLNSNPETVSTDYDRSDRLYFEEITLERLRDIHDFERFRGVVTCVGSQLA
;
A
#
# COMPACT_ATOMS: atom_id res chain seq x y z
N LEU A 1 6.27 0.02 4.84
CA LEU A 1 4.91 0.45 4.45
C LEU A 1 4.86 0.68 2.95
N VAL A 2 3.91 0.08 2.25
CA VAL A 2 3.64 0.34 0.83
C VAL A 2 2.35 1.15 0.74
N VAL A 3 2.38 2.27 0.02
CA VAL A 3 1.22 3.14 -0.17
C VAL A 3 0.55 2.80 -1.50
N GLY A 4 -0.74 2.48 -1.45
CA GLY A 4 -1.56 2.16 -2.63
C GLY A 4 -2.03 3.40 -3.38
N ALA A 5 -2.84 3.19 -4.43
CA ALA A 5 -3.29 4.27 -5.32
C ALA A 5 -4.55 5.01 -4.85
N GLY A 6 -5.24 4.49 -3.84
CA GLY A 6 -6.55 5.00 -3.45
C GLY A 6 -7.62 4.70 -4.51
N PRO A 7 -8.76 5.43 -4.49
CA PRO A 7 -9.89 5.18 -5.38
C PRO A 7 -9.53 5.41 -6.85
N TYR A 8 -10.08 4.59 -7.73
CA TYR A 8 -9.85 4.68 -9.16
C TYR A 8 -10.42 5.97 -9.75
N ARG A 9 -9.68 6.51 -10.73
CA ARG A 9 -10.03 7.72 -11.48
C ARG A 9 -9.39 7.67 -12.86
N ILE A 10 -9.86 8.49 -13.78
CA ILE A 10 -9.26 8.57 -15.12
C ILE A 10 -7.77 8.93 -14.97
N GLY A 11 -6.90 8.10 -15.55
CA GLY A 11 -5.44 8.21 -15.42
C GLY A 11 -4.83 7.51 -14.20
N SER A 12 -5.65 6.91 -13.33
CA SER A 12 -5.21 6.09 -12.20
C SER A 12 -6.18 4.94 -11.96
N SER A 13 -5.93 3.81 -12.62
CA SER A 13 -6.81 2.63 -12.60
C SER A 13 -6.06 1.41 -12.03
N VAL A 14 -6.50 0.21 -12.42
CA VAL A 14 -6.06 -1.10 -11.92
C VAL A 14 -4.55 -1.37 -12.08
N GLU A 15 -3.87 -0.64 -12.98
CA GLU A 15 -2.46 -0.84 -13.29
C GLU A 15 -1.56 -0.54 -12.08
N PHE A 16 -1.97 0.44 -11.26
CA PHE A 16 -1.27 0.80 -10.04
C PHE A 16 -1.52 -0.19 -8.90
N ASP A 17 -2.71 -0.81 -8.84
CA ASP A 17 -2.98 -1.90 -7.92
C ASP A 17 -2.10 -3.12 -8.24
N TRP A 18 -2.02 -3.47 -9.52
CA TRP A 18 -1.15 -4.54 -10.01
C TRP A 18 0.32 -4.27 -9.67
N SER A 19 0.81 -3.06 -9.94
CA SER A 19 2.20 -2.66 -9.62
C SER A 19 2.49 -2.72 -8.12
N THR A 20 1.54 -2.29 -7.30
CA THR A 20 1.62 -2.35 -5.84
C THR A 20 1.73 -3.79 -5.35
N MET A 21 0.91 -4.70 -5.89
CA MET A 21 0.94 -6.12 -5.53
C MET A 21 2.25 -6.81 -5.96
N ASN A 22 2.78 -6.50 -7.14
CA ASN A 22 4.08 -7.04 -7.57
C ASN A 22 5.21 -6.62 -6.63
N LEU A 23 5.19 -5.37 -6.15
CA LEU A 23 6.17 -4.92 -5.15
C LEU A 23 6.00 -5.67 -3.84
N VAL A 24 4.77 -5.82 -3.33
CA VAL A 24 4.51 -6.56 -2.07
C VAL A 24 4.98 -8.01 -2.19
N ASP A 25 4.62 -8.70 -3.28
CA ASP A 25 5.04 -10.08 -3.53
C ASP A 25 6.56 -10.20 -3.65
N GLY A 26 7.21 -9.25 -4.34
CA GLY A 26 8.67 -9.20 -4.46
C GLY A 26 9.38 -8.97 -3.11
N LEU A 27 8.89 -8.04 -2.28
CA LEU A 27 9.43 -7.82 -0.94
C LEU A 27 9.29 -9.05 -0.05
N ARG A 28 8.17 -9.77 -0.15
CA ARG A 28 7.96 -11.03 0.58
C ARG A 28 8.90 -12.13 0.08
N ALA A 29 9.11 -12.25 -1.23
CA ALA A 29 10.05 -13.21 -1.81
C ALA A 29 11.51 -12.96 -1.36
N GLU A 30 11.90 -11.70 -1.18
CA GLU A 30 13.20 -11.30 -0.60
C GLU A 30 13.27 -11.45 0.93
N GLY A 31 12.21 -11.96 1.57
CA GLY A 31 12.17 -12.20 3.01
C GLY A 31 12.07 -10.94 3.87
N VAL A 32 11.56 -9.82 3.31
CA VAL A 32 11.33 -8.60 4.08
C VAL A 32 10.15 -8.83 5.03
N PRO A 33 10.35 -8.76 6.36
CA PRO A 33 9.28 -9.02 7.31
C PRO A 33 8.38 -7.78 7.50
N GLY A 34 7.10 -8.03 7.79
CA GLY A 34 6.17 -6.97 8.21
C GLY A 34 5.82 -6.01 7.07
N VAL A 35 5.61 -6.54 5.87
CA VAL A 35 5.18 -5.72 4.73
C VAL A 35 3.72 -5.34 4.95
N ALA A 36 3.53 -4.10 5.37
CA ALA A 36 2.22 -3.49 5.54
C ALA A 36 1.82 -2.68 4.30
N LEU A 37 0.53 -2.70 3.97
CA LEU A 37 -0.07 -1.94 2.89
C LEU A 37 -1.10 -0.93 3.44
N LEU A 38 -1.06 0.30 2.92
CA LEU A 38 -2.05 1.35 3.19
C LEU A 38 -2.82 1.64 1.91
N ASN A 39 -4.11 1.36 1.89
CA ASN A 39 -4.98 1.69 0.76
C ASN A 39 -6.42 1.87 1.23
N SER A 40 -7.23 2.64 0.47
CA SER A 40 -8.61 2.97 0.82
C SER A 40 -9.63 2.52 -0.23
N ASN A 41 -9.21 1.81 -1.27
CA ASN A 41 -10.07 1.44 -2.39
C ASN A 41 -10.67 0.04 -2.18
N PRO A 42 -11.99 -0.10 -1.95
CA PRO A 42 -12.60 -1.40 -1.68
C PRO A 42 -12.62 -2.35 -2.89
N GLU A 43 -12.32 -1.87 -4.10
CA GLU A 43 -12.40 -2.65 -5.34
C GLU A 43 -11.07 -3.32 -5.73
N THR A 44 -10.03 -3.15 -4.91
CA THR A 44 -8.67 -3.56 -5.24
C THR A 44 -8.27 -4.91 -4.65
N VAL A 45 -7.36 -5.62 -5.33
CA VAL A 45 -6.73 -6.83 -4.79
C VAL A 45 -5.79 -6.47 -3.64
N SER A 46 -5.20 -5.27 -3.65
CA SER A 46 -4.34 -4.84 -2.55
C SER A 46 -5.06 -4.70 -1.21
N THR A 47 -6.36 -4.42 -1.21
CA THR A 47 -7.17 -4.35 0.03
C THR A 47 -7.74 -5.70 0.48
N ASP A 48 -7.24 -6.80 -0.07
CA ASP A 48 -7.49 -8.14 0.44
C ASP A 48 -6.51 -8.47 1.57
N TYR A 49 -7.04 -8.91 2.71
CA TYR A 49 -6.26 -9.27 3.89
C TYR A 49 -5.29 -10.44 3.63
N ASP A 50 -5.58 -11.30 2.66
CA ASP A 50 -4.73 -12.46 2.34
C ASP A 50 -3.44 -12.06 1.57
N ARG A 51 -3.37 -10.83 1.05
CA ARG A 51 -2.29 -10.40 0.14
C ARG A 51 -1.11 -9.72 0.83
N SER A 52 -1.27 -9.21 2.05
CA SER A 52 -0.23 -8.51 2.81
C SER A 52 -0.14 -9.02 4.25
N ASP A 53 1.00 -8.80 4.92
CA ASP A 53 1.14 -9.24 6.32
C ASP A 53 0.28 -8.37 7.25
N ARG A 54 0.07 -7.10 6.86
CA ARG A 54 -0.79 -6.13 7.53
C ARG A 54 -1.46 -5.23 6.51
N LEU A 55 -2.75 -5.01 6.65
CA LEU A 55 -3.52 -4.09 5.83
C LEU A 55 -4.09 -2.96 6.69
N TYR A 56 -3.81 -1.72 6.31
CA TYR A 56 -4.44 -0.52 6.83
C TYR A 56 -5.44 0.00 5.80
N PHE A 57 -6.72 -0.24 6.08
CA PHE A 57 -7.82 0.29 5.27
C PHE A 57 -8.21 1.67 5.79
N GLU A 58 -7.43 2.68 5.41
CA GLU A 58 -7.49 4.04 5.93
C GLU A 58 -7.32 5.05 4.80
N GLU A 59 -7.74 6.29 5.01
CA GLU A 59 -7.52 7.36 4.04
C GLU A 59 -6.02 7.62 3.83
N ILE A 60 -5.60 7.73 2.56
CA ILE A 60 -4.20 7.99 2.20
C ILE A 60 -3.89 9.48 2.38
N THR A 61 -3.64 9.86 3.63
CA THR A 61 -3.23 11.21 4.03
C THR A 61 -1.89 11.18 4.73
N LEU A 62 -1.18 12.31 4.72
CA LEU A 62 0.09 12.45 5.44
C LEU A 62 -0.06 12.22 6.95
N GLU A 63 -1.19 12.65 7.53
CA GLU A 63 -1.49 12.44 8.94
C GLU A 63 -1.59 10.95 9.26
N ARG A 64 -2.49 10.23 8.57
CA ARG A 64 -2.64 8.78 8.78
C ARG A 64 -1.38 7.99 8.48
N LEU A 65 -0.66 8.35 7.42
CA LEU A 65 0.62 7.72 7.09
C LEU A 65 1.63 7.88 8.23
N ARG A 66 1.71 9.07 8.85
CA ARG A 66 2.58 9.33 10.02
C ARG A 66 2.13 8.54 11.23
N ASP A 67 0.84 8.52 11.55
CA ASP A 67 0.33 7.78 12.71
C ASP A 67 0.64 6.29 12.62
N ILE A 68 0.42 5.69 11.45
CA ILE A 68 0.72 4.28 11.18
C ILE A 68 2.25 4.06 11.23
N HIS A 69 3.04 4.97 10.65
CA HIS A 69 4.49 4.86 10.67
C HIS A 69 5.07 4.94 12.08
N ASP A 70 4.58 5.85 12.92
CA ASP A 70 5.06 6.04 14.29
C ASP A 70 4.64 4.87 15.19
N PHE A 71 3.46 4.28 14.93
CA PHE A 71 2.95 3.10 15.64
C PHE A 71 3.75 1.83 15.30
N GLU A 72 3.91 1.50 14.02
CA GLU A 72 4.62 0.27 13.59
C GLU A 72 6.13 0.43 13.52
N ARG A 73 6.64 1.67 13.48
CA ARG A 73 8.06 2.01 13.30
C ARG A 73 8.68 1.35 12.06
N PHE A 74 8.06 1.55 10.90
CA PHE A 74 8.58 0.96 9.66
C PHE A 74 9.99 1.43 9.34
N ARG A 75 10.81 0.55 8.78
CA ARG A 75 12.13 0.92 8.23
C ARG A 75 12.05 1.94 7.10
N GLY A 76 10.95 1.93 6.34
CA GLY A 76 10.76 2.79 5.19
C GLY A 76 9.34 2.76 4.63
N VAL A 77 9.07 3.74 3.77
CA VAL A 77 7.80 3.93 3.08
C VAL A 77 8.06 3.94 1.58
N VAL A 78 7.25 3.21 0.82
CA VAL A 78 7.33 3.16 -0.64
C VAL A 78 6.14 3.90 -1.24
N THR A 79 6.44 4.91 -2.07
CA THR A 79 5.43 5.77 -2.71
C THR A 79 5.45 5.69 -4.24
N CYS A 80 6.48 5.08 -4.85
CA CYS A 80 6.67 5.09 -6.30
C CYS A 80 5.72 4.17 -7.10
N VAL A 81 4.86 3.39 -6.43
CA VAL A 81 3.91 2.44 -7.06
C VAL A 81 2.44 2.84 -6.92
N GLY A 82 2.12 3.77 -6.02
CA GLY A 82 0.75 4.16 -5.65
C GLY A 82 0.18 5.33 -6.46
N SER A 83 0.52 5.42 -7.75
CA SER A 83 0.08 6.51 -8.63
C SER A 83 0.45 7.91 -8.09
N GLN A 84 -0.29 8.93 -8.49
CA GLN A 84 -0.08 10.33 -8.13
C GLN A 84 -0.41 10.66 -6.66
N LEU A 85 -1.17 9.80 -5.97
CA LEU A 85 -1.64 10.07 -4.60
C LEU A 85 -0.59 9.72 -3.54
N ALA A 86 0.22 8.68 -3.79
CA ALA A 86 1.28 8.21 -2.91
C ALA A 86 2.50 9.14 -2.89
#